data_AF-A0A3E0LZU1-F1
#
_entry.id   AF-A0A3E0LZU1-F1
#
_cell.length_a   1.000
_cell.length_b   1.000
_cell.length_c   1.000
_cell.angle_alpha   90.00
_cell.angle_beta   90.00
_cell.angle_gamma   90.00
#
_symmetry.space_group_name_H-M   'P 1'
#
loop_
_entity.id
_entity.type
_entity.pdbx_description
1 polymer ?
#
loop_
_entity_poly.entity_id
_entity_poly.type
_entity_poly.pdbx_seq_one_letter_code
_entity_poly.pdbx_strand_id
1 'polypeptide(L)'
;MTTHPNLVRRVASINPDDTAITIITLEEQVRGWFSVIRKYSQSNQYEKLIKGYQGLRDIVNYLSKFKILNYTLEAHYHFRELR
;
A
#
# COMPACT_ATOMS: atom_id res chain seq x y z
N MET A 1 6.13 13.61 12.78
CA MET A 1 4.69 13.34 12.61
C MET A 1 4.05 13.38 13.99
N THR A 2 3.17 14.33 14.27
CA THR A 2 2.42 14.41 15.53
C THR A 2 1.28 13.39 15.49
N THR A 3 1.44 12.28 16.20
CA THR A 3 0.39 11.29 16.39
C THR A 3 -0.73 11.89 17.24
N HIS A 4 -1.95 12.00 16.70
CA HIS A 4 -3.11 12.45 17.47
C HIS A 4 -3.56 11.31 18.41
N PRO A 5 -3.45 11.47 19.75
CA PRO A 5 -3.65 10.37 20.70
C PRO A 5 -5.03 9.71 20.57
N ASN A 6 -6.05 10.50 20.24
CA ASN A 6 -7.43 10.02 20.08
C ASN A 6 -7.60 9.16 18.81
N LEU A 7 -6.92 9.49 17.71
CA LEU A 7 -6.94 8.67 16.51
C LEU A 7 -6.22 7.35 16.74
N VAL A 8 -5.05 7.38 17.39
CA VAL A 8 -4.28 6.17 17.72
C VAL A 8 -5.10 5.24 18.60
N ARG A 9 -5.72 5.76 19.68
CA ARG A 9 -6.60 4.97 20.54
C ARG A 9 -7.78 4.36 19.80
N ARG A 10 -8.44 5.13 18.93
CA ARG A 10 -9.58 4.65 18.16
C ARG A 10 -9.20 3.55 17.17
N VAL A 11 -8.08 3.71 16.47
CA VAL A 11 -7.59 2.67 15.55
C VAL A 11 -7.14 1.43 16.33
N ALA A 12 -6.44 1.61 17.46
CA ALA A 12 -6.01 0.51 18.32
C ALA A 12 -7.16 -0.26 18.98
N SER A 13 -8.36 0.34 19.10
CA SER A 13 -9.55 -0.35 19.59
C SER A 13 -10.26 -1.22 18.54
N ILE A 14 -9.88 -1.13 17.27
CA ILE A 14 -10.43 -1.97 16.20
C ILE A 14 -9.65 -3.29 16.19
N ASN A 15 -10.35 -4.42 16.14
CA ASN A 15 -9.69 -5.71 15.96
C ASN A 15 -8.95 -5.70 14.60
N PRO A 16 -7.65 -6.01 14.54
CA PRO A 16 -6.91 -6.07 13.27
C PRO A 16 -7.59 -6.94 12.20
N ASP A 17 -8.28 -8.01 12.59
CA ASP A 17 -9.00 -8.90 11.67
C ASP A 17 -10.24 -8.24 11.03
N ASP A 18 -10.77 -7.19 11.65
CA ASP A 18 -11.87 -6.37 11.14
C ASP A 18 -11.36 -5.24 10.21
N THR A 19 -10.05 -5.16 9.97
CA THR A 19 -9.43 -4.18 9.09
C THR A 19 -9.00 -4.83 7.77
N ALA A 20 -9.32 -4.18 6.66
CA ALA A 20 -8.95 -4.66 5.34
C ALA A 20 -8.53 -3.51 4.41
N ILE A 21 -7.73 -3.85 3.40
CA ILE A 21 -7.42 -2.97 2.27
C ILE A 21 -7.94 -3.60 0.99
N THR A 22 -8.13 -2.81 -0.06
CA THR A 22 -8.43 -3.36 -1.39
C THR A 22 -7.13 -3.74 -2.11
N ILE A 23 -7.22 -4.68 -3.05
CA ILE A 23 -6.11 -4.99 -3.96
C ILE A 23 -5.64 -3.77 -4.76
N ILE A 24 -6.54 -2.81 -5.01
CA ILE A 24 -6.21 -1.54 -5.69
C ILE A 24 -5.19 -0.75 -4.87
N THR A 25 -5.39 -0.61 -3.55
CA THR A 25 -4.42 0.09 -2.69
C THR A 25 -3.04 -0.57 -2.72
N LEU A 26 -2.97 -1.91 -2.68
CA LEU A 26 -1.69 -2.61 -2.80
C LEU A 26 -1.04 -2.33 -4.17
N GLU A 27 -1.81 -2.42 -5.25
CA GLU A 27 -1.35 -2.17 -6.63
C GLU A 27 -0.75 -0.76 -6.78
N GLU A 28 -1.44 0.26 -6.28
CA GLU A 28 -1.00 1.65 -6.36
C GLU A 28 0.34 1.86 -5.64
N GLN A 29 0.49 1.29 -4.45
CA GLN A 29 1.72 1.38 -3.66
C GLN A 29 2.89 0.65 -4.34
N VAL A 30 2.64 -0.55 -4.89
CA VAL A 30 3.65 -1.31 -5.66
C VAL A 30 4.08 -0.56 -6.91
N ARG A 31 3.12 0.01 -7.65
CA ARG A 31 3.37 0.79 -8.87
C ARG A 31 4.27 2.01 -8.59
N GLY A 32 4.08 2.66 -7.44
CA GLY A 32 4.95 3.75 -6.98
C GLY A 32 6.43 3.32 -6.89
N TRP A 33 6.70 2.17 -6.27
CA TRP A 33 8.07 1.65 -6.17
C TRP A 33 8.63 1.16 -7.50
N PHE A 34 7.82 0.56 -8.37
CA PHE A 34 8.26 0.22 -9.72
C PHE A 34 8.69 1.46 -10.52
N SER A 35 8.02 2.60 -10.35
CA SER A 35 8.45 3.87 -10.94
C SER A 35 9.83 4.31 -10.43
N VAL A 36 10.08 4.19 -9.12
CA VAL A 36 11.39 4.50 -8.51
C VAL A 36 12.48 3.57 -9.05
N ILE A 37 12.22 2.27 -9.07
CA ILE A 37 13.16 1.26 -9.57
C ILE A 37 13.48 1.53 -11.04
N ARG A 38 12.46 1.76 -11.88
CA ARG A 38 12.64 2.09 -13.30
C ARG A 38 13.47 3.35 -13.51
N LYS A 39 13.26 4.38 -12.68
CA LYS A 39 14.02 5.64 -12.75
C LYS A 39 15.51 5.43 -12.49
N TYR A 40 15.86 4.60 -11.51
CA TYR A 40 17.25 4.43 -11.09
C TYR A 40 17.98 3.26 -11.75
N SER A 41 17.28 2.29 -12.33
CA SER A 41 17.90 1.18 -13.06
C SER A 41 18.64 1.61 -14.33
N GLN A 42 18.27 2.77 -14.88
CA GLN A 42 18.91 3.37 -16.06
C GLN A 42 20.01 4.38 -15.69
N SER A 43 20.39 4.47 -14.41
CA SER A 43 21.35 5.45 -13.91
C SER A 43 22.50 4.78 -13.17
N ASN A 44 23.65 5.44 -13.05
CA ASN A 44 24.75 4.98 -12.18
C ASN A 44 24.47 5.18 -10.67
N GLN A 45 23.21 5.38 -10.26
CA GLN A 45 22.82 5.63 -8.86
C GLN A 45 22.37 4.33 -8.17
N TYR A 46 23.27 3.35 -8.10
CA TYR A 46 22.98 1.99 -7.60
C TYR A 46 22.44 1.98 -6.14
N GLU A 47 22.89 2.89 -5.27
CA GLU A 47 22.37 2.99 -3.90
C GLU A 47 20.87 3.32 -3.86
N LYS A 48 20.39 4.16 -4.78
CA LYS A 48 18.96 4.51 -4.88
C LYS A 48 18.15 3.36 -5.47
N LEU A 49 18.75 2.58 -6.37
CA LEU A 49 18.13 1.35 -6.87
C LEU A 49 17.95 0.32 -5.74
N ILE A 50 18.98 0.11 -4.91
CA ILE A 50 18.92 -0.77 -3.73
C ILE A 50 17.80 -0.31 -2.78
N LYS A 51 17.74 0.98 -2.46
CA LYS A 51 16.65 1.55 -1.65
C LYS A 51 15.28 1.37 -2.29
N GLY A 52 15.17 1.46 -3.61
CA GLY A 52 13.94 1.22 -4.36
C GLY A 52 13.40 -0.20 -4.17
N TYR A 53 14.27 -1.21 -4.30
CA TYR A 53 13.89 -2.60 -4.04
C TYR A 53 13.61 -2.89 -2.57
N GLN A 54 14.37 -2.30 -1.65
CA GLN A 54 14.10 -2.43 -0.22
C GLN A 54 12.73 -1.85 0.14
N GLY A 55 12.42 -0.66 -0.36
CA GLY A 55 11.12 -0.01 -0.14
C GLY A 55 9.95 -0.81 -0.73
N LEU A 56 10.12 -1.40 -1.92
CA LEU A 56 9.13 -2.31 -2.50
C LEU A 56 8.87 -3.51 -1.57
N ARG A 57 9.93 -4.17 -1.08
CA ARG A 57 9.81 -5.30 -0.16
C ARG A 57 9.10 -4.88 1.13
N ASP A 58 9.50 -3.75 1.69
CA ASP A 58 8.96 -3.26 2.96
C ASP A 58 7.48 -2.92 2.85
N ILE A 59 7.05 -2.28 1.76
CA ILE A 59 5.63 -1.94 1.59
C ILE A 59 4.77 -3.19 1.36
N VAL A 60 5.26 -4.16 0.57
CA VAL A 60 4.52 -5.42 0.35
C VAL A 60 4.37 -6.19 1.66
N ASN A 61 5.44 -6.30 2.45
CA ASN A 61 5.41 -6.96 3.76
C ASN A 61 4.56 -6.23 4.79
N TYR A 62 4.48 -4.90 4.71
CA TYR A 62 3.64 -4.12 5.61
C TYR A 62 2.16 -4.29 5.26
N LEU A 63 1.81 -4.16 3.97
CA LEU A 63 0.43 -4.23 3.50
C LEU A 63 -0.13 -5.66 3.53
N SER A 64 0.71 -6.69 3.39
CA SER A 64 0.29 -8.09 3.50
C SER A 64 -0.18 -8.49 4.91
N LYS A 65 0.04 -7.64 5.92
CA LYS A 65 -0.50 -7.84 7.28
C LYS A 65 -2.00 -7.59 7.35
N PHE A 66 -2.57 -6.88 6.38
CA PHE A 66 -4.01 -6.64 6.28
C PHE A 66 -4.68 -7.74 5.47
N LYS A 67 -5.95 -8.01 5.75
CA LYS A 67 -6.80 -8.72 4.80
C LYS A 67 -6.89 -7.91 3.51
N ILE A 68 -6.53 -8.53 2.38
CA ILE A 68 -6.61 -7.89 1.07
C ILE A 68 -7.88 -8.35 0.37
N LEU A 69 -8.78 -7.40 0.10
CA LEU A 69 -10.03 -7.65 -0.59
C LEU A 69 -9.79 -7.72 -2.10
N ASN A 70 -10.32 -8.77 -2.72
CA ASN A 70 -10.31 -8.93 -4.16
C ASN A 70 -11.18 -7.86 -4.82
N TYR A 71 -10.78 -7.45 -6.03
CA TYR A 71 -11.63 -6.63 -6.88
C TYR A 71 -12.60 -7.52 -7.64
N THR A 72 -13.85 -7.58 -7.16
CA THR A 72 -14.91 -8.39 -7.75
C THR A 72 -15.80 -7.58 -8.70
N LEU A 73 -16.72 -8.25 -9.38
CA LEU A 73 -17.69 -7.58 -10.24
C LEU A 73 -18.62 -6.64 -9.45
N GLU A 74 -19.03 -7.05 -8.25
CA GLU A 74 -19.82 -6.22 -7.33
C GLU A 74 -19.04 -4.98 -6.90
N ALA A 75 -17.74 -5.13 -6.57
CA ALA A 75 -16.88 -4.00 -6.26
C ALA A 75 -16.73 -3.04 -7.46
N HIS A 76 -16.69 -3.57 -8.69
CA HIS A 76 -16.66 -2.76 -9.90
C HIS A 76 -17.93 -1.91 -10.06
N TYR A 77 -19.11 -2.47 -9.80
CA TYR A 77 -20.37 -1.74 -9.87
C TYR A 77 -20.46 -0.64 -8.81
N HIS A 78 -20.10 -0.92 -7.56
CA HIS A 78 -20.06 0.12 -6.52
C HIS A 78 -19.10 1.25 -6.85
N PHE A 79 -17.93 0.94 -7.42
CA PHE A 79 -16.98 1.98 -7.82
C PHE A 79 -17.50 2.85 -8.96
N ARG A 80 -18.29 2.29 -9.87
CA ARG A 80 -18.96 3.03 -10.95
C ARG A 80 -20.02 3.98 -10.43
N GLU A 81 -20.76 3.60 -9.38
CA GLU A 81 -21.82 4.43 -8.79
C GLU A 81 -21.26 5.65 -8.02
N LEU A 82 -20.02 5.58 -7.54
CA LEU A 82 -19.35 6.66 -6.79
C LEU A 82 -18.62 7.67 -7.70
N ARG A 83 -18.66 7.48 -9.03
CA ARG A 83 -18.03 8.34 -10.04
C ARG A 83 -19.07 9.15 -10.80
#